data_AF-G1UXW7-F1
#
_entry.id   AF-G1UXW7-F1
#
_cell.length_a   1.000
_cell.length_b   1.000
_cell.length_c   1.000
_cell.angle_alpha   90.00
_cell.angle_beta   90.00
_cell.angle_gamma   90.00
#
_symmetry.space_group_name_H-M   'P 1'
#
loop_
_entity.id
_entity.type
_entity.pdbx_description
1 polymer ?
#
loop_
_entity_poly.entity_id
_entity_poly.type
_entity_poly.pdbx_seq_one_letter_code
_entity_poly.pdbx_strand_id
1 'polypeptide(L)'
;MKALTRLGQRRYPVQGGYTTEQARELALLSRALGRQVGLVIDRQGKVDMVIVGDPASILIPELPRGRGAAGRLRGIRLMHTHLSPDGLSQEDLMDMLFLRLDSVSVLTVNDYGDPVSFQSGHLLPPNADSKPYRVHPMTAWDRVDIDFNAEAVSLEEELGRVLSEASEAGDSPRAILVSVSPLPRAIQETHIEELRELARSAGIVVTGSLIQRVADIHPRHILGKGKLTELEILALQGQASLIIFDGELTPAQLNSLSEVTERKVLDRTQLILDIFAQRATTRAGKLQVEMAQLKYTQPRLVGKNRAMDRLMGGIGGRGPGETKLETDRRRIRERIAKIKKELDGLRQQRAFTRARRARQGLPVAALVGYTNAGKSTLLNALTRSEVLAEDKLFATLDPTTRRLRFPEEHELVLADTVGFIRNLPKELTEAFQATLEELEAADLLLHVADASHPEFDRQIAAVDGIL
;
A
#
# COMPACT_ATOMS: atom_id res chain seq x y z
N MET A 1 -18.08 33.49 -19.16
CA MET A 1 -16.79 33.83 -18.51
C MET A 1 -16.94 34.78 -17.32
N LYS A 2 -17.31 36.07 -17.48
CA LYS A 2 -17.43 37.01 -16.35
C LYS A 2 -18.34 36.53 -15.20
N ALA A 3 -19.47 35.88 -15.51
CA ALA A 3 -20.38 35.33 -14.51
C ALA A 3 -19.79 34.14 -13.73
N LEU A 4 -19.06 33.24 -14.41
CA LEU A 4 -18.36 32.12 -13.74
C LEU A 4 -17.24 32.63 -12.82
N THR A 5 -16.49 33.66 -13.23
CA THR A 5 -15.48 34.30 -12.39
C THR A 5 -16.10 34.92 -11.14
N ARG A 6 -17.30 35.51 -11.26
CA ARG A 6 -18.05 36.07 -10.12
C ARG A 6 -18.46 34.99 -9.11
N LEU A 7 -18.86 33.79 -9.56
CA LEU A 7 -19.16 32.67 -8.66
C LEU A 7 -17.94 32.30 -7.80
N GLY A 8 -16.74 32.29 -8.41
CA GLY A 8 -15.49 31.94 -7.73
C GLY A 8 -14.97 32.98 -6.72
N GLN A 9 -15.45 34.23 -6.80
CA GLN A 9 -15.03 35.30 -5.89
C GLN A 9 -15.94 35.48 -4.69
N ARG A 10 -17.06 34.75 -4.64
CA ARG A 10 -18.07 34.85 -3.58
C ARG A 10 -17.79 33.86 -2.45
N ARG A 11 -18.34 34.18 -1.28
CA ARG A 11 -18.43 33.25 -0.15
C ARG A 11 -19.82 32.64 -0.07
N TYR A 12 -19.85 31.34 0.17
CA TYR A 12 -21.03 30.52 0.32
C TYR A 12 -21.28 30.27 1.82
N PRO A 13 -22.51 30.48 2.31
CA PRO A 13 -22.88 30.18 3.68
C PRO A 13 -22.51 28.77 4.10
N VAL A 14 -22.09 28.64 5.36
CA VAL A 14 -21.85 27.34 5.97
C VAL A 14 -23.18 26.65 6.26
N GLN A 15 -24.13 27.37 6.86
CA GLN A 15 -25.52 26.93 7.05
C GLN A 15 -26.25 26.94 5.70
N GLY A 16 -26.90 25.85 5.33
CA GLY A 16 -27.71 25.73 4.11
C GLY A 16 -26.90 25.67 2.80
N GLY A 17 -25.60 26.00 2.84
CA GLY A 17 -24.66 25.85 1.73
C GLY A 17 -24.64 27.00 0.72
N TYR A 18 -25.75 27.74 0.56
CA TYR A 18 -25.90 28.85 -0.40
C TYR A 18 -26.98 29.84 0.03
N THR A 19 -26.97 31.05 -0.54
CA THR A 19 -28.10 31.97 -0.50
C THR A 19 -29.07 31.72 -1.65
N THR A 20 -30.32 32.20 -1.53
CA THR A 20 -31.33 32.10 -2.60
C THR A 20 -30.86 32.70 -3.93
N GLU A 21 -30.16 33.84 -3.89
CA GLU A 21 -29.58 34.47 -5.09
C GLU A 21 -28.51 33.58 -5.72
N GLN A 22 -27.64 32.98 -4.90
CA GLN A 22 -26.55 32.12 -5.38
C GLN A 22 -27.09 30.85 -6.04
N ALA A 23 -28.11 30.21 -5.47
CA ALA A 23 -28.73 29.02 -6.06
C ALA A 23 -29.37 29.32 -7.42
N ARG A 24 -30.12 30.42 -7.52
CA ARG A 24 -30.73 30.84 -8.79
C ARG A 24 -29.70 31.20 -9.83
N GLU A 25 -28.63 31.90 -9.44
CA GLU A 25 -27.54 32.23 -10.37
C GLU A 25 -26.82 30.98 -10.88
N LEU A 26 -26.52 30.01 -9.99
CA LEU A 26 -25.92 28.73 -10.37
C LEU A 26 -26.80 27.95 -11.34
N ALA A 27 -28.09 27.83 -11.02
CA ALA A 27 -29.07 27.12 -11.85
C ALA A 27 -29.18 27.75 -13.24
N LEU A 28 -29.35 29.08 -13.29
CA LEU A 28 -29.48 29.82 -14.54
C LEU A 28 -28.21 29.71 -15.39
N LEU A 29 -27.03 29.79 -14.78
CA LEU A 29 -25.76 29.64 -15.50
C LEU A 29 -25.55 28.23 -16.02
N SER A 30 -25.86 27.20 -15.23
CA SER A 30 -25.76 25.81 -15.67
C SER A 30 -26.68 25.54 -16.86
N ARG A 31 -27.93 26.01 -16.78
CA ARG A 31 -28.90 25.85 -17.87
C ARG A 31 -28.51 26.63 -19.12
N ALA A 32 -28.07 27.88 -18.98
CA ALA A 32 -27.64 28.71 -20.11
C ALA A 32 -26.40 28.12 -20.82
N LEU A 33 -25.54 27.43 -20.10
CA LEU A 33 -24.37 26.73 -20.67
C LEU A 33 -24.73 25.35 -21.23
N GLY A 34 -25.91 24.81 -20.90
CA GLY A 34 -26.28 23.42 -21.17
C GLY A 34 -25.33 22.41 -20.51
N ARG A 35 -24.67 22.80 -19.41
CA ARG A 35 -23.60 22.03 -18.75
C ARG A 35 -23.73 22.10 -17.24
N GLN A 36 -23.28 21.05 -16.56
CA GLN A 36 -23.16 21.10 -15.10
C GLN A 36 -22.11 22.12 -14.68
N VAL A 37 -22.41 22.90 -13.66
CA VAL A 37 -21.49 23.83 -13.00
C VAL A 37 -21.27 23.35 -11.57
N GLY A 38 -20.02 23.18 -11.19
CA GLY A 38 -19.58 22.75 -9.86
C GLY A 38 -18.71 23.80 -9.17
N LEU A 39 -18.74 23.78 -7.85
CA LEU A 39 -17.98 24.62 -6.95
C LEU A 39 -17.29 23.75 -5.92
N VAL A 40 -15.98 23.91 -5.80
CA VAL A 40 -15.21 23.36 -4.68
C VAL A 40 -15.08 24.46 -3.65
N ILE A 41 -15.62 24.21 -2.46
CA ILE A 41 -15.79 25.22 -1.41
C ILE A 41 -15.04 24.75 -0.16
N ASP A 42 -14.23 25.61 0.43
CA ASP A 42 -13.56 25.34 1.71
C ASP A 42 -14.53 25.46 2.90
N ARG A 43 -14.07 25.07 4.11
CA ARG A 43 -14.86 25.19 5.35
C ARG A 43 -15.23 26.62 5.74
N GLN A 44 -14.55 27.62 5.21
CA GLN A 44 -14.87 29.04 5.43
C GLN A 44 -15.89 29.58 4.43
N GLY A 45 -16.36 28.73 3.50
CA GLY A 45 -17.29 29.09 2.46
C GLY A 45 -16.64 29.73 1.23
N LYS A 46 -15.31 29.82 1.16
CA LYS A 46 -14.62 30.39 0.01
C LYS A 46 -14.59 29.36 -1.13
N VAL A 47 -14.87 29.80 -2.35
CA VAL A 47 -14.72 28.96 -3.54
C VAL A 47 -13.24 28.86 -3.91
N ASP A 48 -12.69 27.66 -3.83
CA ASP A 48 -11.33 27.37 -4.30
C ASP A 48 -11.30 27.19 -5.82
N MET A 49 -12.36 26.63 -6.38
CA MET A 49 -12.42 26.33 -7.81
C MET A 49 -13.86 26.29 -8.32
N VAL A 50 -14.05 26.78 -9.54
CA VAL A 50 -15.27 26.62 -10.33
C VAL A 50 -15.00 25.62 -11.44
N ILE A 51 -15.82 24.58 -11.53
CA ILE A 51 -15.73 23.51 -12.52
C ILE A 51 -16.91 23.65 -13.48
N VAL A 52 -16.67 23.47 -14.78
CA VAL A 52 -17.72 23.36 -15.79
C VAL A 52 -17.57 22.01 -16.45
N GLY A 53 -18.57 21.15 -16.26
CA GLY A 53 -18.61 19.81 -16.80
C GLY A 53 -19.31 19.74 -18.15
N ASP A 54 -19.81 18.53 -18.42
CA ASP A 54 -20.68 18.22 -19.54
C ASP A 54 -22.14 18.17 -19.06
N PRO A 55 -23.15 17.91 -19.91
CA PRO A 55 -24.54 17.86 -19.46
C PRO A 55 -24.83 16.75 -18.43
N ALA A 56 -24.07 15.64 -18.49
CA ALA A 56 -24.34 14.42 -17.73
C ALA A 56 -23.34 14.16 -16.59
N SER A 57 -22.18 14.80 -16.58
CA SER A 57 -21.13 14.51 -15.60
C SER A 57 -20.23 15.72 -15.36
N ILE A 58 -19.60 15.77 -14.18
CA ILE A 58 -18.59 16.75 -13.84
C ILE A 58 -17.25 16.07 -13.57
N LEU A 59 -16.20 16.50 -14.25
CA LEU A 59 -14.86 15.97 -14.01
C LEU A 59 -14.12 16.87 -13.02
N ILE A 60 -13.87 16.36 -11.83
CA ILE A 60 -13.12 17.07 -10.80
C ILE A 60 -11.62 16.98 -11.14
N PRO A 61 -10.94 18.11 -11.38
CA PRO A 61 -9.50 18.09 -11.67
C PRO A 61 -8.69 17.75 -10.41
N GLU A 62 -7.40 17.46 -10.58
CA GLU A 62 -6.49 17.21 -9.45
C GLU A 62 -6.54 18.36 -8.43
N LEU A 63 -7.12 18.08 -7.26
CA LEU A 63 -7.18 19.04 -6.18
C LEU A 63 -5.81 19.15 -5.48
N PRO A 64 -5.42 20.31 -4.95
CA PRO A 64 -4.18 20.45 -4.19
C PRO A 64 -4.11 19.40 -3.06
N ARG A 65 -2.91 18.88 -2.79
CA ARG A 65 -2.72 17.91 -1.70
C ARG A 65 -3.09 18.57 -0.38
N GLY A 66 -4.19 18.12 0.22
CA GLY A 66 -4.45 18.39 1.64
C GLY A 66 -3.35 17.73 2.46
N ARG A 67 -2.80 18.42 3.44
CA ARG A 67 -1.94 17.79 4.46
C ARG A 67 -2.82 16.94 5.39
N GLY A 68 -3.40 15.86 4.86
CA GLY A 68 -4.23 14.95 5.64
C GLY A 68 -3.37 13.93 6.34
N ALA A 69 -3.29 14.01 7.68
CA ALA A 69 -2.94 12.84 8.49
C ALA A 69 -4.01 11.75 8.27
N ALA A 70 -3.67 10.48 8.50
CA ALA A 70 -4.64 9.39 8.53
C ALA A 70 -5.83 9.82 9.42
N GLY A 71 -7.04 9.90 8.85
CA GLY A 71 -8.26 10.30 9.57
C GLY A 71 -8.88 11.65 9.24
N ARG A 72 -8.14 12.61 8.69
CA ARG A 72 -8.72 13.92 8.35
C ARG A 72 -9.36 13.92 6.98
N LEU A 73 -10.49 14.60 6.84
CA LEU A 73 -11.12 14.87 5.56
C LEU A 73 -10.34 15.96 4.83
N ARG A 74 -10.64 16.17 3.56
CA ARG A 74 -9.89 17.11 2.72
C ARG A 74 -10.13 18.57 3.08
N GLY A 75 -11.17 18.88 3.86
CA GLY A 75 -11.51 20.24 4.26
C GLY A 75 -12.26 21.02 3.19
N ILE A 76 -12.81 20.31 2.21
CA ILE A 76 -13.51 20.88 1.06
C ILE A 76 -14.78 20.08 0.78
N ARG A 77 -15.81 20.79 0.35
CA ARG A 77 -17.08 20.24 -0.13
C ARG A 77 -17.26 20.54 -1.61
N LEU A 78 -17.88 19.62 -2.33
CA LEU A 78 -18.28 19.81 -3.72
C LEU A 78 -19.77 20.12 -3.77
N MET A 79 -20.14 21.22 -4.42
CA MET A 79 -21.52 21.52 -4.77
C MET A 79 -21.63 21.69 -6.28
N HIS A 80 -22.49 20.92 -6.95
CA HIS A 80 -22.68 21.01 -8.39
C HIS A 80 -24.16 20.95 -8.78
N THR A 81 -24.42 21.25 -10.05
CA THR A 81 -25.77 21.33 -10.61
C THR A 81 -26.03 20.12 -11.48
N HIS A 82 -27.24 19.56 -11.39
CA HIS A 82 -27.73 18.52 -12.31
C HIS A 82 -28.81 19.10 -13.21
N LEU A 83 -28.72 18.78 -14.50
CA LEU A 83 -29.74 19.13 -15.50
C LEU A 83 -30.82 18.05 -15.62
N SER A 84 -30.70 16.95 -14.88
CA SER A 84 -31.75 15.95 -14.67
C SER A 84 -32.37 16.11 -13.27
N PRO A 85 -33.57 15.57 -13.03
CA PRO A 85 -34.20 15.58 -11.71
C PRO A 85 -33.57 14.56 -10.74
N ASP A 86 -32.57 13.80 -11.19
CA ASP A 86 -31.90 12.81 -10.38
C ASP A 86 -31.02 13.48 -9.34
N GLY A 87 -30.98 12.89 -8.14
CA GLY A 87 -30.09 13.32 -7.07
C GLY A 87 -28.64 12.94 -7.30
N LEU A 88 -27.92 12.67 -6.21
CA LEU A 88 -26.53 12.22 -6.26
C LEU A 88 -26.39 10.91 -7.05
N SER A 89 -25.56 10.94 -8.07
CA SER A 89 -25.22 9.77 -8.86
C SER A 89 -24.21 8.89 -8.12
N GLN A 90 -24.03 7.65 -8.59
CA GLN A 90 -22.93 6.83 -8.08
C GLN A 90 -21.56 7.48 -8.34
N GLU A 91 -21.39 8.22 -9.44
CA GLU A 91 -20.12 8.89 -9.74
C GLU A 91 -19.80 9.94 -8.68
N ASP A 92 -20.78 10.73 -8.25
CA ASP A 92 -20.61 11.78 -7.24
C ASP A 92 -20.22 11.20 -5.87
N LEU A 93 -20.90 10.11 -5.48
CA LEU A 93 -20.61 9.39 -4.23
C LEU A 93 -19.21 8.77 -4.27
N MET A 94 -18.77 8.33 -5.44
CA MET A 94 -17.45 7.77 -5.63
C MET A 94 -16.36 8.82 -5.57
N ASP A 95 -16.58 9.98 -6.19
CA ASP A 95 -15.67 11.11 -6.13
C ASP A 95 -15.53 11.62 -4.69
N MET A 96 -16.63 11.68 -3.93
CA MET A 96 -16.60 11.99 -2.50
C MET A 96 -15.69 11.04 -1.72
N LEU A 97 -15.78 9.73 -2.00
CA LEU A 97 -14.99 8.70 -1.33
C LEU A 97 -13.51 8.78 -1.69
N PHE A 98 -13.16 8.83 -2.98
CA PHE A 98 -11.77 8.86 -3.44
C PHE A 98 -11.06 10.16 -3.07
N LEU A 99 -11.75 11.30 -3.19
CA LEU A 99 -11.16 12.59 -2.85
C LEU A 99 -11.28 12.91 -1.36
N ARG A 100 -11.93 12.04 -0.57
CA ARG A 100 -12.21 12.20 0.86
C ARG A 100 -12.80 13.58 1.19
N LEU A 101 -13.77 13.99 0.38
CA LEU A 101 -14.46 15.28 0.53
C LEU A 101 -15.27 15.30 1.83
N ASP A 102 -15.43 16.49 2.39
CA ASP A 102 -16.26 16.71 3.58
C ASP A 102 -17.74 16.37 3.26
N SER A 103 -18.19 16.76 2.07
CA SER A 103 -19.51 16.41 1.52
C SER A 103 -19.57 16.63 0.00
N VAL A 104 -20.54 15.98 -0.65
CA VAL A 104 -20.94 16.26 -2.04
C VAL A 104 -22.42 16.63 -2.07
N SER A 105 -22.77 17.63 -2.87
CA SER A 105 -24.14 18.15 -2.93
C SER A 105 -24.57 18.50 -4.35
N VAL A 106 -25.81 18.16 -4.69
CA VAL A 106 -26.43 18.40 -5.99
C VAL A 106 -27.58 19.39 -5.84
N LEU A 107 -27.61 20.39 -6.72
CA LEU A 107 -28.74 21.28 -6.96
C LEU A 107 -29.35 20.95 -8.33
N THR A 108 -30.55 20.38 -8.37
CA THR A 108 -31.22 20.06 -9.64
C THR A 108 -31.83 21.30 -10.26
N VAL A 109 -31.74 21.39 -11.59
CA VAL A 109 -32.17 22.57 -12.37
C VAL A 109 -33.22 22.14 -13.39
N ASN A 110 -34.33 22.86 -13.48
CA ASN A 110 -35.37 22.59 -14.47
C ASN A 110 -35.02 23.14 -15.86
N ASP A 111 -35.92 22.91 -16.83
CA ASP A 111 -35.70 23.36 -18.20
C ASP A 111 -35.71 24.89 -18.39
N TYR A 112 -36.28 25.62 -17.42
CA TYR A 112 -36.38 27.08 -17.39
C TYR A 112 -35.18 27.75 -16.68
N GLY A 113 -34.28 26.96 -16.08
CA GLY A 113 -33.12 27.46 -15.35
C GLY A 113 -33.39 27.79 -13.88
N ASP A 114 -34.51 27.35 -13.32
CA ASP A 114 -34.80 27.47 -11.89
C ASP A 114 -34.28 26.27 -11.09
N PRO A 115 -33.77 26.49 -9.87
CA PRO A 115 -33.47 25.41 -8.94
C PRO A 115 -34.76 24.71 -8.49
N VAL A 116 -34.70 23.38 -8.31
CA VAL A 116 -35.88 22.55 -7.97
C VAL A 116 -35.69 21.80 -6.65
N SER A 117 -34.58 21.09 -6.52
CA SER A 117 -34.33 20.24 -5.36
C SER A 117 -32.86 20.16 -5.05
N PHE A 118 -32.57 19.76 -3.81
CA PHE A 118 -31.24 19.66 -3.28
C PHE A 118 -31.04 18.31 -2.59
N GLN A 119 -29.89 17.71 -2.82
CA GLN A 119 -29.46 16.52 -2.10
C GLN A 119 -28.00 16.65 -1.69
N SER A 120 -27.66 16.12 -0.53
CA SER A 120 -26.29 16.08 -0.04
C SER A 120 -25.93 14.70 0.52
N GLY A 121 -24.65 14.37 0.49
CA GLY A 121 -24.08 13.19 1.13
C GLY A 121 -22.74 13.50 1.77
N HIS A 122 -22.40 12.73 2.79
CA HIS A 122 -21.13 12.79 3.51
C HIS A 122 -20.62 11.36 3.79
N LEU A 123 -19.32 11.24 4.05
CA LEU A 123 -18.70 9.97 4.43
C LEU A 123 -19.15 9.54 5.83
N LEU A 124 -19.20 8.24 6.09
CA LEU A 124 -19.45 7.72 7.44
C LEU A 124 -18.15 7.14 8.02
N PRO A 125 -17.95 7.25 9.33
CA PRO A 125 -16.92 6.48 10.00
C PRO A 125 -17.26 4.99 9.95
N PRO A 126 -16.28 4.12 10.26
CA PRO A 126 -16.52 2.68 10.36
C PRO A 126 -17.73 2.41 11.27
N ASN A 127 -18.76 1.76 10.71
CA ASN A 127 -20.02 1.51 11.40
C ASN A 127 -20.42 0.03 11.26
N ALA A 128 -21.33 -0.43 12.13
CA ALA A 128 -21.79 -1.81 12.15
C ALA A 128 -22.42 -2.25 10.82
N ASP A 129 -23.07 -1.33 10.11
CA ASP A 129 -23.73 -1.60 8.83
C ASP A 129 -22.78 -1.61 7.63
N SER A 130 -21.49 -1.33 7.85
CA SER A 130 -20.46 -1.27 6.81
C SER A 130 -20.83 -0.34 5.63
N LYS A 131 -21.59 0.73 5.90
CA LYS A 131 -21.94 1.75 4.90
C LYS A 131 -20.89 2.85 4.87
N PRO A 132 -20.25 3.13 3.71
CA PRO A 132 -19.14 4.09 3.64
C PRO A 132 -19.59 5.56 3.63
N TYR A 133 -20.87 5.82 3.36
CA TYR A 133 -21.43 7.16 3.29
C TYR A 133 -22.90 7.16 3.67
N ARG A 134 -23.41 8.35 4.00
CA ARG A 134 -24.82 8.64 4.19
C ARG A 134 -25.26 9.64 3.13
N VAL A 135 -26.38 9.34 2.49
CA VAL A 135 -27.06 10.26 1.58
C VAL A 135 -28.31 10.79 2.28
N HIS A 136 -28.40 12.11 2.37
CA HIS A 136 -29.58 12.79 2.91
C HIS A 136 -30.77 12.65 1.95
N PRO A 137 -32.01 12.68 2.47
CA PRO A 137 -33.19 12.69 1.61
C PRO A 137 -33.19 13.92 0.69
N MET A 138 -33.77 13.77 -0.50
CA MET A 138 -33.96 14.88 -1.43
C MET A 138 -34.93 15.91 -0.80
N THR A 139 -34.53 17.17 -0.75
CA THR A 139 -35.33 18.28 -0.20
C THR A 139 -35.58 19.35 -1.24
N ALA A 140 -36.55 20.22 -1.00
CA ALA A 140 -36.71 21.43 -1.81
C ALA A 140 -35.48 22.34 -1.63
N TRP A 141 -35.01 22.94 -2.72
CA TRP A 141 -33.78 23.77 -2.72
C TRP A 141 -33.84 24.97 -1.76
N ASP A 142 -35.03 25.42 -1.36
CA ASP A 142 -35.25 26.53 -0.44
C ASP A 142 -35.40 26.08 1.03
N ARG A 143 -35.37 24.77 1.31
CA ARG A 143 -35.56 24.18 2.63
C ARG A 143 -34.34 23.36 3.10
N VAL A 144 -33.15 23.79 2.71
CA VAL A 144 -31.89 23.14 3.11
C VAL A 144 -31.47 23.67 4.47
N ASP A 145 -31.54 22.81 5.49
CA ASP A 145 -31.12 23.12 6.86
C ASP A 145 -30.00 22.15 7.30
N ILE A 146 -28.84 22.30 6.66
CA ILE A 146 -27.63 21.50 6.94
C ILE A 146 -26.53 22.45 7.36
N ASP A 147 -25.92 22.20 8.53
CA ASP A 147 -24.67 22.84 8.93
C ASP A 147 -23.49 21.97 8.48
N PHE A 148 -23.01 22.26 7.28
CA PHE A 148 -21.93 21.48 6.66
C PHE A 148 -20.61 21.51 7.46
N ASN A 149 -20.35 22.59 8.22
CA ASN A 149 -19.11 22.64 9.01
C ASN A 149 -19.28 21.84 10.31
N ALA A 150 -20.42 21.94 10.98
CA ALA A 150 -20.69 21.11 12.15
C ALA A 150 -20.67 19.61 11.80
N GLU A 151 -21.25 19.24 10.66
CA GLU A 151 -21.25 17.85 10.16
C GLU A 151 -19.83 17.35 9.86
N ALA A 152 -19.01 18.16 9.17
CA ALA A 152 -17.61 17.83 8.89
C ALA A 152 -16.76 17.71 10.17
N VAL A 153 -16.94 18.63 11.12
CA VAL A 153 -16.21 18.61 12.42
C VAL A 153 -16.61 17.38 13.23
N SER A 154 -17.91 17.10 13.35
CA SER A 154 -18.41 15.90 14.05
C SER A 154 -17.87 14.62 13.42
N LEU A 155 -17.84 14.55 12.08
CA LEU A 155 -17.32 13.40 11.35
C LEU A 155 -15.82 13.21 11.58
N GLU A 156 -15.03 14.28 11.59
CA GLU A 156 -13.59 14.20 11.90
C GLU A 156 -13.32 13.82 13.35
N GLU A 157 -14.11 14.30 14.29
CA GLU A 157 -14.01 13.90 15.70
C GLU A 157 -14.31 12.41 15.87
N GLU A 158 -15.34 11.90 15.20
CA GLU A 158 -15.69 10.48 15.23
C GLU A 158 -14.62 9.62 14.54
N LEU A 159 -14.17 10.00 13.34
CA LEU A 159 -13.05 9.35 12.65
C LEU A 159 -11.77 9.36 13.50
N GLY A 160 -11.49 10.49 14.16
CA GLY A 160 -10.35 10.68 15.05
C GLY A 160 -10.43 9.82 16.30
N ARG A 161 -11.61 9.69 16.92
CA ARG A 161 -11.83 8.81 18.08
C ARG A 161 -11.59 7.35 17.72
N VAL A 162 -12.17 6.86 16.63
CA VAL A 162 -11.98 5.47 16.19
C VAL A 162 -10.49 5.22 15.88
N LEU A 163 -9.78 6.20 15.30
CA LEU A 163 -8.33 6.11 15.08
C LEU A 163 -7.52 6.11 16.38
N SER A 164 -7.92 6.88 17.39
CA SER A 164 -7.29 6.89 18.70
C SER A 164 -7.47 5.55 19.41
N GLU A 165 -8.67 4.98 19.40
CA GLU A 165 -8.95 3.64 19.95
C GLU A 165 -8.15 2.56 19.20
N ALA A 166 -8.03 2.68 17.87
CA ALA A 166 -7.19 1.81 17.06
C ALA A 166 -5.69 1.97 17.35
N SER A 167 -5.24 3.18 17.71
CA SER A 167 -3.85 3.49 18.06
C SER A 167 -3.50 3.10 19.50
N GLU A 168 -4.47 3.17 20.43
CA GLU A 168 -4.32 2.68 21.80
C GLU A 168 -4.21 1.15 21.85
N ALA A 169 -4.74 0.45 20.84
CA ALA A 169 -4.53 -0.97 20.61
C ALA A 169 -3.11 -1.31 20.06
N GLY A 170 -2.26 -0.30 19.82
CA GLY A 170 -0.85 -0.43 19.43
C GLY A 170 -0.48 0.48 18.25
N ASP A 171 0.77 0.96 18.23
CA ASP A 171 1.36 1.78 17.15
C ASP A 171 1.62 0.99 15.84
N SER A 172 1.01 -0.18 15.70
CA SER A 172 1.24 -1.07 14.58
C SER A 172 0.47 -0.59 13.34
N PRO A 173 1.15 -0.43 12.18
CA PRO A 173 0.49 -0.01 10.95
C PRO A 173 -0.62 -1.00 10.54
N ARG A 174 -1.76 -0.48 10.09
CA ARG A 174 -2.92 -1.27 9.66
C ARG A 174 -2.96 -1.40 8.14
N ALA A 175 -3.26 -2.60 7.63
CA ALA A 175 -3.20 -2.91 6.21
C ALA A 175 -4.42 -3.68 5.67
N ILE A 176 -4.77 -3.40 4.41
CA ILE A 176 -5.61 -4.28 3.59
C ILE A 176 -4.72 -5.12 2.66
N LEU A 177 -4.98 -6.42 2.63
CA LEU A 177 -4.32 -7.33 1.70
C LEU A 177 -5.08 -7.41 0.39
N VAL A 178 -4.37 -7.43 -0.74
CA VAL A 178 -4.99 -7.49 -2.07
C VAL A 178 -4.35 -8.60 -2.90
N SER A 179 -5.17 -9.50 -3.43
CA SER A 179 -4.76 -10.50 -4.40
C SER A 179 -5.46 -10.24 -5.73
N VAL A 180 -4.68 -10.05 -6.79
CA VAL A 180 -5.17 -9.90 -8.16
C VAL A 180 -4.41 -10.90 -9.04
N SER A 181 -5.10 -11.94 -9.49
CA SER A 181 -4.45 -13.04 -10.20
C SER A 181 -5.44 -13.85 -11.07
N PRO A 182 -4.95 -14.51 -12.15
CA PRO A 182 -5.76 -15.48 -12.89
C PRO A 182 -6.04 -16.79 -12.15
N LEU A 183 -5.33 -17.03 -11.05
CA LEU A 183 -5.46 -18.25 -10.25
C LEU A 183 -6.89 -18.45 -9.73
N PRO A 184 -7.33 -19.71 -9.53
CA PRO A 184 -8.57 -20.01 -8.81
C PRO A 184 -8.62 -19.34 -7.43
N ARG A 185 -9.83 -18.97 -7.00
CA ARG A 185 -10.05 -18.26 -5.73
C ARG A 185 -9.50 -19.02 -4.52
N ALA A 186 -9.67 -20.34 -4.46
CA ALA A 186 -9.14 -21.16 -3.37
C ALA A 186 -7.61 -21.04 -3.22
N ILE A 187 -6.87 -20.95 -4.33
CA ILE A 187 -5.42 -20.76 -4.29
C ILE A 187 -5.08 -19.34 -3.83
N GLN A 188 -5.82 -18.33 -4.31
CA GLN A 188 -5.64 -16.95 -3.87
C GLN A 188 -5.93 -16.75 -2.38
N GLU A 189 -6.88 -17.49 -1.82
CA GLU A 189 -7.20 -17.47 -0.38
C GLU A 189 -6.04 -18.02 0.45
N THR A 190 -5.48 -19.17 0.08
CA THR A 190 -4.24 -19.67 0.71
C THR A 190 -3.10 -18.68 0.56
N HIS A 191 -3.04 -17.99 -0.59
CA HIS A 191 -2.00 -17.00 -0.80
C HIS A 191 -2.11 -15.79 0.13
N ILE A 192 -3.33 -15.28 0.31
CA ILE A 192 -3.63 -14.20 1.24
C ILE A 192 -3.32 -14.60 2.68
N GLU A 193 -3.53 -15.87 3.06
CA GLU A 193 -3.18 -16.34 4.41
C GLU A 193 -1.68 -16.25 4.66
N GLU A 194 -0.86 -16.73 3.72
CA GLU A 194 0.58 -16.58 3.84
C GLU A 194 1.03 -15.11 3.83
N LEU A 195 0.38 -14.26 3.01
CA LEU A 195 0.64 -12.82 3.02
C LEU A 195 0.25 -12.16 4.36
N ARG A 196 -0.80 -12.67 5.02
CA ARG A 196 -1.20 -12.23 6.37
C ARG A 196 -0.12 -12.59 7.39
N GLU A 197 0.43 -13.79 7.34
CA GLU A 197 1.54 -14.18 8.20
C GLU A 197 2.82 -13.37 7.94
N LEU A 198 3.08 -12.98 6.67
CA LEU A 198 4.16 -12.03 6.35
C LEU A 198 3.92 -10.67 6.98
N ALA A 199 2.71 -10.11 6.81
CA ALA A 199 2.34 -8.83 7.38
C ALA A 199 2.46 -8.85 8.92
N ARG A 200 1.98 -9.91 9.56
CA ARG A 200 2.12 -10.13 11.01
C ARG A 200 3.58 -10.18 11.45
N SER A 201 4.43 -10.85 10.66
CA SER A 201 5.88 -10.94 10.91
C SER A 201 6.59 -9.59 10.83
N ALA A 202 6.07 -8.66 10.01
CA ALA A 202 6.53 -7.28 9.89
C ALA A 202 5.95 -6.32 10.96
N GLY A 203 5.08 -6.82 11.86
CA GLY A 203 4.38 -6.01 12.86
C GLY A 203 3.19 -5.22 12.32
N ILE A 204 2.62 -5.64 11.18
CA ILE A 204 1.49 -4.98 10.52
C ILE A 204 0.19 -5.71 10.89
N VAL A 205 -0.83 -4.94 11.29
CA VAL A 205 -2.17 -5.46 11.60
C VAL A 205 -3.00 -5.52 10.34
N VAL A 206 -3.46 -6.72 9.96
CA VAL A 206 -4.32 -6.91 8.79
C VAL A 206 -5.78 -6.73 9.18
N THR A 207 -6.47 -5.79 8.53
CA THR A 207 -7.85 -5.41 8.86
C THR A 207 -8.87 -5.89 7.84
N GLY A 208 -8.42 -6.38 6.69
CA GLY A 208 -9.27 -6.95 5.66
C GLY A 208 -8.46 -7.48 4.48
N SER A 209 -9.16 -8.15 3.55
CA SER A 209 -8.57 -8.66 2.32
C SER A 209 -9.53 -8.53 1.14
N LEU A 210 -8.99 -8.14 -0.01
CA LEU A 210 -9.69 -8.07 -1.29
C LEU A 210 -9.10 -9.08 -2.26
N ILE A 211 -9.94 -9.97 -2.79
CA ILE A 211 -9.53 -10.96 -3.81
C ILE A 211 -10.26 -10.65 -5.11
N GLN A 212 -9.48 -10.50 -6.19
CA GLN A 212 -10.00 -10.26 -7.53
C GLN A 212 -9.38 -11.25 -8.52
N ARG A 213 -10.21 -12.13 -9.07
CA ARG A 213 -9.81 -12.98 -10.19
C ARG A 213 -9.89 -12.18 -11.50
N VAL A 214 -8.84 -12.22 -12.30
CA VAL A 214 -8.77 -11.57 -13.62
C VAL A 214 -8.33 -12.57 -14.69
N ALA A 215 -8.71 -12.38 -15.95
CA ALA A 215 -8.18 -13.22 -17.02
C ALA A 215 -6.70 -12.88 -17.31
N ASP A 216 -6.36 -11.60 -17.29
CA ASP A 216 -5.02 -11.07 -17.48
C ASP A 216 -4.80 -9.81 -16.63
N ILE A 217 -3.55 -9.55 -16.23
CA ILE A 217 -3.18 -8.42 -15.38
C ILE A 217 -2.82 -7.22 -16.25
N HIS A 218 -3.61 -6.16 -16.17
CA HIS A 218 -3.35 -4.96 -16.95
C HIS A 218 -2.08 -4.23 -16.44
N PRO A 219 -1.14 -3.84 -17.33
CA PRO A 219 0.19 -3.36 -16.96
C PRO A 219 0.22 -2.00 -16.23
N ARG A 220 -0.84 -1.20 -16.37
CA ARG A 220 -1.01 0.12 -15.70
C ARG A 220 -2.08 0.15 -14.60
N HIS A 221 -3.26 -0.42 -14.84
CA HIS A 221 -4.40 -0.39 -13.93
C HIS A 221 -4.76 -1.79 -13.46
N ILE A 222 -4.15 -2.24 -12.36
CA ILE A 222 -4.36 -3.60 -11.82
C ILE A 222 -5.78 -3.82 -11.27
N LEU A 223 -6.46 -2.75 -10.85
CA LEU A 223 -7.85 -2.76 -10.39
C LEU A 223 -8.68 -1.77 -11.22
N GLY A 224 -9.91 -2.18 -11.57
CA GLY A 224 -10.90 -1.29 -12.17
C GLY A 224 -11.54 -0.36 -11.14
N LYS A 225 -12.23 0.70 -11.61
CA LYS A 225 -12.89 1.72 -10.75
C LYS A 225 -13.75 1.11 -9.64
N GLY A 226 -14.60 0.13 -9.97
CA GLY A 226 -15.47 -0.53 -8.99
C GLY A 226 -14.74 -1.35 -7.92
N LYS A 227 -13.56 -1.92 -8.23
CA LYS A 227 -12.75 -2.65 -7.24
C LYS A 227 -11.87 -1.72 -6.41
N LEU A 228 -11.42 -0.60 -7.00
CA LEU A 228 -10.77 0.47 -6.25
C LEU A 228 -11.72 1.10 -5.23
N THR A 229 -13.00 1.21 -5.59
CA THR A 229 -14.08 1.63 -4.69
C THR A 229 -14.17 0.71 -3.48
N GLU A 230 -14.31 -0.59 -3.73
CA GLU A 230 -14.41 -1.61 -2.68
C GLU A 230 -13.16 -1.61 -1.79
N LEU A 231 -11.98 -1.48 -2.39
CA LEU A 231 -10.71 -1.37 -1.67
C LEU A 231 -10.68 -0.14 -0.75
N GLU A 232 -11.12 1.02 -1.23
CA GLU A 232 -11.15 2.26 -0.46
C GLU A 232 -12.14 2.18 0.70
N ILE A 233 -13.31 1.58 0.47
CA ILE A 233 -14.32 1.32 1.51
C ILE A 233 -13.71 0.43 2.61
N LEU A 234 -13.10 -0.70 2.23
CA LEU A 234 -12.43 -1.61 3.17
C LEU A 234 -11.29 -0.91 3.93
N ALA A 235 -10.51 -0.07 3.24
CA ALA A 235 -9.41 0.66 3.84
C ALA A 235 -9.89 1.73 4.83
N LEU A 236 -11.01 2.41 4.56
CA LEU A 236 -11.63 3.36 5.48
C LEU A 236 -12.20 2.64 6.71
N GLN A 237 -12.96 1.56 6.51
CA GLN A 237 -13.55 0.76 7.58
C GLN A 237 -12.48 0.14 8.49
N GLY A 238 -11.45 -0.45 7.87
CA GLY A 238 -10.32 -1.05 8.57
C GLY A 238 -9.29 -0.04 9.07
N GLN A 239 -9.45 1.25 8.77
CA GLN A 239 -8.48 2.32 9.06
C GLN A 239 -7.06 1.96 8.60
N ALA A 240 -6.97 1.32 7.44
CA ALA A 240 -5.72 0.91 6.86
C ALA A 240 -5.01 2.10 6.21
N SER A 241 -3.80 2.38 6.67
CA SER A 241 -2.88 3.35 6.04
C SER A 241 -2.00 2.69 4.96
N LEU A 242 -2.01 1.36 4.92
CA LEU A 242 -1.20 0.53 4.06
C LEU A 242 -2.06 -0.40 3.20
N ILE A 243 -1.67 -0.59 1.95
CA ILE A 243 -2.26 -1.59 1.05
C ILE A 243 -1.14 -2.52 0.59
N ILE A 244 -1.29 -3.83 0.80
CA ILE A 244 -0.28 -4.83 0.49
C ILE A 244 -0.79 -5.76 -0.60
N PHE A 245 -0.09 -5.83 -1.73
CA PHE A 245 -0.40 -6.72 -2.84
C PHE A 245 0.40 -8.03 -2.75
N ASP A 246 -0.24 -9.18 -2.98
CA ASP A 246 0.46 -10.49 -3.02
C ASP A 246 1.38 -10.62 -4.25
N GLY A 247 1.04 -9.96 -5.36
CA GLY A 247 1.86 -9.95 -6.58
C GLY A 247 2.86 -8.79 -6.61
N GLU A 248 3.95 -8.96 -7.37
CA GLU A 248 4.89 -7.86 -7.66
C GLU A 248 4.22 -6.80 -8.54
N LEU A 249 4.35 -5.52 -8.16
CA LEU A 249 3.75 -4.42 -8.89
C LEU A 249 4.76 -3.79 -9.86
N THR A 250 4.28 -3.43 -11.05
CA THR A 250 5.06 -2.61 -11.99
C THR A 250 5.19 -1.17 -11.43
N PRO A 251 6.23 -0.41 -11.81
CA PRO A 251 6.35 0.98 -11.41
C PRO A 251 5.11 1.82 -11.80
N ALA A 252 4.47 1.51 -12.94
CA ALA A 252 3.27 2.20 -13.40
C ALA A 252 2.06 1.91 -12.52
N GLN A 253 1.86 0.64 -12.13
CA GLN A 253 0.79 0.23 -11.21
C GLN A 253 0.97 0.86 -9.83
N LEU A 254 2.18 0.81 -9.28
CA LEU A 254 2.47 1.35 -7.94
C LEU A 254 2.19 2.86 -7.89
N ASN A 255 2.60 3.62 -8.92
CA ASN A 255 2.29 5.05 -9.02
C ASN A 255 0.78 5.28 -9.17
N SER A 256 0.11 4.55 -10.07
CA SER A 256 -1.34 4.72 -10.29
C SER A 256 -2.15 4.43 -9.02
N LEU A 257 -1.80 3.39 -8.27
CA LEU A 257 -2.47 3.04 -7.03
C LEU A 257 -2.19 4.06 -5.93
N SER A 258 -0.95 4.53 -5.82
CA SER A 258 -0.57 5.55 -4.83
C SER A 258 -1.23 6.90 -5.11
N GLU A 259 -1.39 7.27 -6.38
CA GLU A 259 -2.08 8.49 -6.81
C GLU A 259 -3.58 8.44 -6.51
N VAL A 260 -4.23 7.28 -6.73
CA VAL A 260 -5.68 7.14 -6.55
C VAL A 260 -6.07 6.92 -5.08
N THR A 261 -5.30 6.14 -4.33
CA THR A 261 -5.68 5.74 -2.95
C THR A 261 -5.15 6.70 -1.88
N GLU A 262 -4.25 7.62 -2.24
CA GLU A 262 -3.52 8.51 -1.32
C GLU A 262 -2.86 7.76 -0.14
N ARG A 263 -2.61 6.44 -0.27
CA ARG A 263 -2.06 5.56 0.77
C ARG A 263 -0.72 4.96 0.35
N LYS A 264 0.02 4.44 1.34
CA LYS A 264 1.25 3.69 1.06
C LYS A 264 0.88 2.33 0.48
N VAL A 265 1.39 2.03 -0.71
CA VAL A 265 1.21 0.73 -1.37
C VAL A 265 2.53 -0.05 -1.29
N LEU A 266 2.44 -1.28 -0.84
CA LEU A 266 3.54 -2.26 -0.86
C LEU A 266 3.15 -3.44 -1.73
N ASP A 267 4.13 -4.04 -2.38
CA ASP A 267 3.99 -5.38 -2.91
C ASP A 267 4.65 -6.41 -1.99
N ARG A 268 4.44 -7.69 -2.30
CA ARG A 268 5.00 -8.82 -1.55
C ARG A 268 6.53 -8.76 -1.47
N THR A 269 7.20 -8.39 -2.55
CA THR A 269 8.66 -8.26 -2.59
C THR A 269 9.16 -7.23 -1.59
N GLN A 270 8.54 -6.05 -1.56
CA GLN A 270 8.90 -4.99 -0.63
C GLN A 270 8.60 -5.37 0.83
N LEU A 271 7.46 -6.04 1.10
CA LEU A 271 7.13 -6.53 2.43
C LEU A 271 8.19 -7.51 2.95
N ILE A 272 8.60 -8.48 2.12
CA ILE A 272 9.64 -9.45 2.46
C ILE A 272 10.97 -8.75 2.75
N LEU A 273 11.36 -7.78 1.92
CA LEU A 273 12.57 -6.98 2.15
C LEU A 273 12.54 -6.20 3.47
N ASP A 274 11.39 -5.65 3.83
CA ASP A 274 11.20 -4.91 5.09
C ASP A 274 11.31 -5.86 6.31
N ILE A 275 10.74 -7.08 6.23
CA ILE A 275 10.91 -8.11 7.27
C ILE A 275 12.40 -8.46 7.43
N PHE A 276 13.10 -8.67 6.32
CA PHE A 276 14.52 -8.99 6.38
C PHE A 276 15.37 -7.84 6.94
N ALA A 277 15.01 -6.59 6.66
CA ALA A 277 15.71 -5.45 7.22
C ALA A 277 15.56 -5.39 8.75
N GLN A 278 14.40 -5.78 9.28
CA GLN A 278 14.16 -5.88 10.73
C GLN A 278 14.94 -7.05 11.36
N ARG A 279 15.15 -8.15 10.64
CA ARG A 279 15.79 -9.38 11.13
C ARG A 279 17.30 -9.44 10.92
N ALA A 280 17.86 -8.63 10.01
CA ALA A 280 19.28 -8.61 9.71
C ALA A 280 20.11 -8.07 10.89
N THR A 281 20.81 -8.96 11.59
CA THR A 281 21.65 -8.58 12.74
C THR A 281 23.11 -8.46 12.34
N THR A 282 23.60 -9.37 11.49
CA THR A 282 25.00 -9.38 11.07
C THR A 282 25.30 -8.29 10.04
N ARG A 283 26.57 -7.89 9.95
CA ARG A 283 27.01 -6.95 8.92
C ARG A 283 26.76 -7.48 7.50
N ALA A 284 26.97 -8.78 7.29
CA ALA A 284 26.72 -9.42 6.00
C ALA A 284 25.23 -9.36 5.63
N GLY A 285 24.35 -9.77 6.55
CA GLY A 285 22.90 -9.73 6.35
C GLY A 285 22.39 -8.32 6.07
N LYS A 286 22.86 -7.32 6.83
CA LYS A 286 22.48 -5.91 6.63
C LYS A 286 22.88 -5.41 5.24
N LEU A 287 24.10 -5.70 4.79
CA LEU A 287 24.59 -5.33 3.47
C LEU A 287 23.82 -6.04 2.34
N GLN A 288 23.47 -7.32 2.52
CA GLN A 288 22.68 -8.10 1.55
C GLN A 288 21.28 -7.52 1.39
N VAL A 289 20.59 -7.24 2.50
CA VAL A 289 19.25 -6.64 2.47
C VAL A 289 19.27 -5.24 1.86
N GLU A 290 20.25 -4.41 2.24
CA GLU A 290 20.42 -3.08 1.64
C GLU A 290 20.63 -3.19 0.11
N MET A 291 21.49 -4.10 -0.35
CA MET A 291 21.71 -4.31 -1.78
C MET A 291 20.43 -4.72 -2.50
N ALA A 292 19.64 -5.63 -1.92
CA ALA A 292 18.38 -6.08 -2.50
C ALA A 292 17.34 -4.95 -2.57
N GLN A 293 17.20 -4.16 -1.50
CA GLN A 293 16.33 -2.97 -1.48
C GLN A 293 16.74 -1.94 -2.54
N LEU A 294 18.03 -1.69 -2.71
CA LEU A 294 18.55 -0.78 -3.73
C LEU A 294 18.29 -1.28 -5.16
N LYS A 295 18.52 -2.57 -5.43
CA LYS A 295 18.23 -3.20 -6.72
C LYS A 295 16.74 -3.13 -7.06
N TYR A 296 15.87 -3.40 -6.09
CA TYR A 296 14.42 -3.32 -6.26
C TYR A 296 13.94 -1.87 -6.50
N THR A 297 14.51 -0.90 -5.77
CA THR A 297 14.11 0.52 -5.83
C THR A 297 14.62 1.24 -7.08
N GLN A 298 15.84 0.92 -7.55
CA GLN A 298 16.47 1.59 -8.69
C GLN A 298 15.60 1.72 -9.95
N PRO A 299 14.96 0.65 -10.47
CA PRO A 299 14.09 0.75 -11.64
C PRO A 299 12.79 1.52 -11.35
N ARG A 300 12.41 1.68 -10.09
CA ARG A 300 11.14 2.27 -9.62
C ARG A 300 11.25 3.76 -9.24
N LEU A 301 12.43 4.39 -9.35
CA LEU A 301 12.65 5.80 -8.99
C LEU A 301 11.91 6.82 -9.89
N VAL A 302 11.60 6.46 -11.14
CA VAL A 302 11.11 7.39 -12.18
C VAL A 302 9.75 8.03 -11.82
N GLY A 303 8.98 7.43 -10.90
CA GLY A 303 7.64 7.89 -10.51
C GLY A 303 7.56 8.91 -9.37
N LYS A 304 8.54 8.95 -8.46
CA LYS A 304 8.41 9.71 -7.20
C LYS A 304 8.56 11.23 -7.35
N ASN A 305 9.12 11.71 -8.46
CA ASN A 305 9.60 13.10 -8.59
C ASN A 305 8.77 14.01 -9.52
N ARG A 306 7.60 13.59 -10.02
CA ARG A 306 6.77 14.48 -10.87
C ARG A 306 6.42 15.82 -10.23
N ALA A 307 6.30 15.88 -8.89
CA ALA A 307 6.09 17.13 -8.15
C ALA A 307 7.33 18.05 -8.15
N MET A 308 8.54 17.49 -8.20
CA MET A 308 9.81 18.23 -8.28
C MET A 308 10.15 18.64 -9.71
N ASP A 309 9.80 17.80 -10.70
CA ASP A 309 10.00 18.11 -12.12
C ASP A 309 9.10 19.28 -12.57
N ARG A 310 7.89 19.43 -12.00
CA ARG A 310 7.01 20.59 -12.25
C ARG A 310 7.56 21.89 -11.66
N LEU A 311 8.22 21.84 -10.49
CA LEU A 311 8.86 23.03 -9.88
C LEU A 311 10.13 23.47 -10.63
N MET A 312 10.80 22.53 -11.31
CA MET A 312 12.02 22.82 -12.10
C MET A 312 11.73 23.04 -13.60
N GLY A 313 10.54 22.68 -14.09
CA GLY A 313 10.20 22.55 -15.51
C GLY A 313 9.44 23.72 -16.13
N GLY A 314 9.72 24.95 -15.72
CA GLY A 314 9.16 26.15 -16.34
C GLY A 314 10.14 26.97 -17.19
N ILE A 315 11.45 26.80 -17.02
CA ILE A 315 12.46 27.60 -17.73
C ILE A 315 13.54 26.66 -18.24
N GLY A 316 13.72 26.64 -19.55
CA GLY A 316 14.64 25.77 -20.27
C GLY A 316 16.06 25.76 -19.68
N GLY A 317 16.42 24.65 -19.06
CA GLY A 317 17.81 24.27 -18.83
C GLY A 317 18.35 23.52 -20.04
N ARG A 318 18.55 24.21 -21.17
CA ARG A 318 19.49 23.74 -22.20
C ARG A 318 20.91 23.94 -21.67
N GLY A 319 21.34 23.04 -20.80
CA GLY A 319 22.70 22.93 -20.32
C GLY A 319 23.08 21.46 -20.17
N PRO A 320 24.36 21.08 -20.29
CA PRO A 320 24.83 19.69 -20.21
C PRO A 320 24.90 19.19 -18.76
N GLY A 321 23.84 19.44 -17.98
CA GLY A 321 23.71 19.01 -16.59
C GLY A 321 22.90 17.72 -16.50
N GLU A 322 23.49 16.70 -15.88
CA GLU A 322 22.84 15.42 -15.56
C GLU A 322 21.50 15.66 -14.83
N THR A 323 20.45 14.95 -15.24
CA THR A 323 19.13 15.09 -14.58
C THR A 323 19.21 14.57 -13.13
N LYS A 324 18.47 15.16 -12.20
CA LYS A 324 18.45 14.72 -10.78
C LYS A 324 18.17 13.21 -10.65
N LEU A 325 17.27 12.68 -11.49
CA LEU A 325 16.96 11.25 -11.57
C LEU A 325 18.17 10.41 -12.00
N GLU A 326 18.95 10.91 -12.95
CA GLU A 326 20.15 10.23 -13.42
C GLU A 326 21.26 10.26 -12.37
N THR A 327 21.46 11.39 -11.68
CA THR A 327 22.36 11.48 -10.53
C THR A 327 21.95 10.52 -9.41
N ASP A 328 20.65 10.43 -9.08
CA ASP A 328 20.14 9.49 -8.07
C ASP A 328 20.37 8.03 -8.49
N ARG A 329 20.13 7.70 -9.76
CA ARG A 329 20.43 6.35 -10.30
C ARG A 329 21.92 6.04 -10.24
N ARG A 330 22.79 7.01 -10.55
CA ARG A 330 24.25 6.86 -10.46
C ARG A 330 24.69 6.58 -9.03
N ARG A 331 24.19 7.35 -8.05
CA ARG A 331 24.46 7.14 -6.63
C ARG A 331 24.05 5.74 -6.15
N ILE A 332 22.88 5.26 -6.57
CA ILE A 332 22.47 3.89 -6.25
C ILE A 332 23.43 2.85 -6.86
N ARG A 333 23.85 3.02 -8.13
CA ARG A 333 24.83 2.09 -8.75
C ARG A 333 26.17 2.09 -8.01
N GLU A 334 26.68 3.26 -7.66
CA GLU A 334 27.93 3.40 -6.88
C GLU A 334 27.80 2.72 -5.51
N ARG A 335 26.66 2.90 -4.83
CA ARG A 335 26.39 2.25 -3.55
C ARG A 335 26.33 0.72 -3.68
N ILE A 336 25.62 0.20 -4.69
CA ILE A 336 25.57 -1.24 -4.99
C ILE A 336 26.99 -1.78 -5.24
N ALA A 337 27.81 -1.09 -6.03
CA ALA A 337 29.18 -1.50 -6.31
C ALA A 337 30.05 -1.55 -5.04
N LYS A 338 29.89 -0.56 -4.15
CA LYS A 338 30.58 -0.55 -2.86
C LYS A 338 30.15 -1.72 -1.97
N ILE A 339 28.84 -1.94 -1.83
CA ILE A 339 28.30 -3.05 -1.03
C ILE A 339 28.81 -4.39 -1.57
N LYS A 340 28.81 -4.58 -2.89
CA LYS A 340 29.34 -5.80 -3.53
C LYS A 340 30.79 -6.06 -3.14
N LYS A 341 31.66 -5.05 -3.19
CA LYS A 341 33.07 -5.16 -2.77
C LYS A 341 33.22 -5.52 -1.29
N GLU A 342 32.38 -4.96 -0.42
CA GLU A 342 32.37 -5.31 1.01
C GLU A 342 31.92 -6.76 1.25
N LEU A 343 30.89 -7.22 0.53
CA LEU A 343 30.40 -8.61 0.59
C LEU A 343 31.46 -9.60 0.10
N ASP A 344 32.18 -9.29 -0.98
CA ASP A 344 33.25 -10.14 -1.50
C ASP A 344 34.40 -10.30 -0.49
N GLY A 345 34.72 -9.26 0.28
CA GLY A 345 35.67 -9.35 1.40
C GLY A 345 35.18 -10.29 2.52
N LEU A 346 33.90 -10.21 2.89
CA LEU A 346 33.31 -11.09 3.90
C LEU A 346 33.24 -12.56 3.43
N ARG A 347 33.00 -12.79 2.13
CA ARG A 347 33.04 -14.14 1.52
C ARG A 347 34.40 -14.80 1.69
N GLN A 348 35.49 -14.06 1.45
CA GLN A 348 36.85 -14.60 1.63
C GLN A 348 37.13 -15.01 3.09
N GLN A 349 36.66 -14.24 4.07
CA GLN A 349 36.78 -14.59 5.48
C GLN A 349 36.00 -15.87 5.84
N ARG A 350 34.79 -16.06 5.29
CA ARG A 350 34.01 -17.29 5.46
C ARG A 350 34.71 -18.50 4.83
N ALA A 351 35.26 -18.34 3.62
CA ALA A 351 36.02 -19.40 2.94
C ALA A 351 37.21 -19.89 3.78
N PHE A 352 37.94 -18.98 4.43
CA PHE A 352 39.04 -19.36 5.33
C PHE A 352 38.54 -20.17 6.54
N THR A 353 37.43 -19.76 7.15
CA THR A 353 36.81 -20.49 8.28
C THR A 353 36.36 -21.89 7.86
N ARG A 354 35.74 -22.01 6.67
CA ARG A 354 35.35 -23.30 6.08
C ARG A 354 36.56 -24.21 5.83
N ALA A 355 37.60 -23.70 5.18
CA ALA A 355 38.83 -24.45 4.94
C ALA A 355 39.47 -24.98 6.23
N ARG A 356 39.39 -24.20 7.33
CA ARG A 356 39.86 -24.64 8.64
C ARG A 356 39.02 -25.80 9.21
N ARG A 357 37.69 -25.75 9.08
CA ARG A 357 36.78 -26.83 9.53
C ARG A 357 36.96 -28.11 8.70
N ALA A 358 37.08 -27.98 7.39
CA ALA A 358 37.32 -29.11 6.50
C ALA A 358 38.61 -29.85 6.87
N ARG A 359 39.68 -29.12 7.21
CA ARG A 359 40.94 -29.71 7.71
C ARG A 359 40.80 -30.45 9.05
N GLN A 360 39.78 -30.14 9.84
CA GLN A 360 39.48 -30.81 11.11
C GLN A 360 38.58 -32.03 10.93
N GLY A 361 38.09 -32.32 9.72
CA GLY A 361 37.25 -33.49 9.44
C GLY A 361 35.86 -33.44 10.09
N LEU A 362 35.38 -32.26 10.46
CA LEU A 362 34.07 -32.10 11.10
C LEU A 362 32.96 -32.05 10.04
N PRO A 363 32.03 -33.03 10.00
CA PRO A 363 30.91 -33.00 9.07
C PRO A 363 29.95 -31.85 9.36
N VAL A 364 29.33 -31.32 8.31
CA VAL A 364 28.37 -30.23 8.36
C VAL A 364 27.03 -30.70 7.81
N ALA A 365 25.97 -30.58 8.61
CA ALA A 365 24.59 -30.76 8.16
C ALA A 365 23.86 -29.41 8.16
N ALA A 366 23.05 -29.14 7.15
CA ALA A 366 22.25 -27.92 7.07
C ALA A 366 20.75 -28.24 7.04
N LEU A 367 19.99 -27.55 7.88
CA LEU A 367 18.53 -27.65 7.94
C LEU A 367 17.92 -26.76 6.86
N VAL A 368 17.20 -27.36 5.90
CA VAL A 368 16.49 -26.66 4.82
C VAL A 368 14.99 -26.89 4.92
N GLY A 369 14.19 -25.98 4.39
CA GLY A 369 12.72 -26.11 4.43
C GLY A 369 12.00 -24.76 4.43
N TYR A 370 10.68 -24.81 4.29
CA TYR A 370 9.83 -23.63 4.26
C TYR A 370 9.93 -22.80 5.54
N THR A 371 9.64 -21.51 5.47
CA THR A 371 9.50 -20.65 6.66
C THR A 371 8.48 -21.25 7.62
N ASN A 372 8.76 -21.16 8.92
CA ASN A 372 7.97 -21.76 10.00
C ASN A 372 7.85 -23.30 10.02
N ALA A 373 8.61 -24.06 9.20
CA ALA A 373 8.59 -25.53 9.24
C ALA A 373 9.20 -26.16 10.53
N GLY A 374 9.60 -25.37 11.52
CA GLY A 374 10.20 -25.86 12.77
C GLY A 374 11.72 -26.11 12.73
N LYS A 375 12.45 -25.58 11.72
CA LYS A 375 13.92 -25.73 11.61
C LYS A 375 14.69 -25.29 12.86
N SER A 376 14.45 -24.06 13.33
CA SER A 376 15.12 -23.52 14.52
C SER A 376 14.72 -24.26 15.81
N THR A 377 13.46 -24.72 15.88
CA THR A 377 12.97 -25.57 16.98
C THR A 377 13.71 -26.91 17.01
N LEU A 378 13.92 -27.55 15.85
CA LEU A 378 14.68 -28.79 15.73
C LEU A 378 16.15 -28.59 16.10
N LEU A 379 16.78 -27.50 15.65
CA LEU A 379 18.14 -27.13 16.03
C LEU A 379 18.27 -27.03 17.56
N ASN A 380 17.35 -26.33 18.22
CA ASN A 380 17.37 -26.15 19.67
C ASN A 380 17.17 -27.46 20.42
N ALA A 381 16.23 -28.28 19.98
CA ALA A 381 15.95 -29.58 20.58
C ALA A 381 17.17 -30.51 20.51
N LEU A 382 17.86 -30.54 19.37
CA LEU A 382 19.05 -31.36 19.18
C LEU A 382 20.26 -30.84 19.96
N THR A 383 20.45 -29.52 19.99
CA THR A 383 21.69 -28.91 20.51
C THR A 383 21.58 -28.37 21.94
N ARG A 384 20.39 -28.43 22.56
CA ARG A 384 20.06 -27.77 23.84
C ARG A 384 20.46 -26.29 23.86
N SER A 385 20.29 -25.62 22.71
CA SER A 385 20.62 -24.21 22.53
C SER A 385 19.37 -23.33 22.70
N GLU A 386 19.58 -22.06 23.02
CA GLU A 386 18.56 -21.01 23.03
C GLU A 386 18.61 -20.16 21.75
N VAL A 387 18.46 -20.77 20.58
CA VAL A 387 18.25 -19.99 19.34
C VAL A 387 16.82 -19.47 19.33
N LEU A 388 16.62 -18.21 18.93
CA LEU A 388 15.30 -17.61 18.82
C LEU A 388 14.43 -18.41 17.83
N ALA A 389 13.41 -19.09 18.35
CA ALA A 389 12.37 -19.74 17.58
C ALA A 389 11.06 -19.02 17.88
N GLU A 390 10.60 -18.19 16.95
CA GLU A 390 9.31 -17.50 17.02
C GLU A 390 8.37 -18.10 15.96
N ASP A 391 7.07 -18.16 16.27
CA ASP A 391 6.01 -18.47 15.32
C ASP A 391 5.76 -17.26 14.38
N LYS A 392 6.77 -16.95 13.57
CA LYS A 392 6.79 -15.86 12.59
C LYS A 392 7.62 -16.26 11.38
N LEU A 393 7.23 -15.79 10.21
CA LEU A 393 7.99 -16.00 8.98
C LEU A 393 9.33 -15.27 9.07
N PHE A 394 10.38 -15.91 8.52
CA PHE A 394 11.75 -15.40 8.51
C PHE A 394 12.35 -15.06 9.88
N ALA A 395 12.01 -15.84 10.92
CA ALA A 395 12.64 -15.74 12.24
C ALA A 395 14.18 -15.81 12.18
N THR A 396 14.72 -16.61 11.26
CA THR A 396 16.17 -16.76 11.02
C THR A 396 16.52 -16.25 9.62
N LEU A 397 17.40 -15.23 9.55
CA LEU A 397 17.98 -14.72 8.30
C LEU A 397 19.46 -15.08 8.20
N ASP A 398 20.22 -14.78 9.25
CA ASP A 398 21.63 -15.07 9.34
C ASP A 398 21.83 -16.54 9.75
N PRO A 399 22.64 -17.34 9.01
CA PRO A 399 22.81 -18.75 9.32
C PRO A 399 23.43 -18.92 10.70
N THR A 400 22.85 -19.81 11.51
CA THR A 400 23.33 -20.09 12.87
C THR A 400 23.90 -21.49 12.92
N THR A 401 25.18 -21.62 13.31
CA THR A 401 25.82 -22.94 13.47
C THR A 401 25.93 -23.33 14.94
N ARG A 402 25.70 -24.61 15.23
CA ARG A 402 25.87 -25.23 16.55
C ARG A 402 26.58 -26.56 16.41
N ARG A 403 27.37 -26.92 17.42
CA ARG A 403 28.02 -28.24 17.50
C ARG A 403 27.08 -29.19 18.23
N LEU A 404 26.74 -30.29 17.58
CA LEU A 404 26.04 -31.42 18.14
C LEU A 404 27.06 -32.51 18.47
N ARG A 405 27.01 -33.06 19.68
CA ARG A 405 27.86 -34.18 20.11
C ARG A 405 27.03 -35.45 20.15
N PHE A 406 27.48 -36.49 19.45
CA PHE A 406 26.89 -37.82 19.52
C PHE A 406 27.54 -38.64 20.65
N PRO A 407 26.88 -39.69 21.17
CA PRO A 407 27.56 -40.73 21.93
C PRO A 407 28.66 -41.34 21.06
N GLU A 408 29.86 -41.56 21.61
CA GLU A 408 31.07 -42.05 20.92
C GLU A 408 31.85 -41.01 20.06
N GLU A 409 32.48 -40.01 20.69
CA GLU A 409 33.50 -39.06 20.15
C GLU A 409 33.22 -38.33 18.81
N HIS A 410 32.06 -38.52 18.19
CA HIS A 410 31.70 -37.88 16.93
C HIS A 410 31.02 -36.53 17.17
N GLU A 411 31.43 -35.54 16.40
CA GLU A 411 30.85 -34.20 16.41
C GLU A 411 30.32 -33.84 15.03
N LEU A 412 29.15 -33.20 15.01
CA LEU A 412 28.50 -32.68 13.81
C LEU A 412 28.27 -31.19 13.98
N VAL A 413 28.51 -30.40 12.95
CA VAL A 413 28.07 -29.01 12.91
C VAL A 413 26.71 -28.96 12.25
N LEU A 414 25.69 -28.52 12.99
CA LEU A 414 24.35 -28.29 12.47
C LEU A 414 24.17 -26.81 12.19
N ALA A 415 23.80 -26.47 10.95
CA ALA A 415 23.53 -25.12 10.50
C ALA A 415 22.02 -24.93 10.30
N ASP A 416 21.43 -23.92 10.95
CA ASP A 416 20.09 -23.44 10.65
C ASP A 416 20.17 -22.35 9.58
N THR A 417 19.38 -22.51 8.50
CA THR A 417 19.38 -21.59 7.36
C THR A 417 18.10 -20.78 7.27
N VAL A 418 18.12 -19.76 6.41
CA VAL A 418 16.92 -19.00 6.10
C VAL A 418 15.83 -19.94 5.57
N GLY A 419 14.60 -19.72 6.03
CA GLY A 419 13.45 -20.46 5.51
C GLY A 419 13.07 -19.99 4.11
N PHE A 420 12.66 -20.94 3.26
CA PHE A 420 12.16 -20.63 1.93
C PHE A 420 10.70 -20.18 1.95
N ILE A 421 10.31 -19.50 0.88
CA ILE A 421 8.93 -19.07 0.65
C ILE A 421 8.63 -19.19 -0.84
N ARG A 422 7.35 -19.30 -1.21
CA ARG A 422 6.94 -19.24 -2.61
C ARG A 422 7.27 -17.89 -3.22
N ASN A 423 7.56 -17.91 -4.52
CA ASN A 423 7.83 -16.72 -5.32
C ASN A 423 8.87 -15.81 -4.67
N LEU A 424 9.97 -16.39 -4.19
CA LEU A 424 11.08 -15.61 -3.66
C LEU A 424 11.57 -14.64 -4.76
N PRO A 425 11.63 -13.33 -4.50
CA PRO A 425 12.04 -12.35 -5.51
C PRO A 425 13.46 -12.60 -6.00
N LYS A 426 13.71 -12.40 -7.30
CA LYS A 426 15.04 -12.64 -7.91
C LYS A 426 16.14 -11.78 -7.28
N GLU A 427 15.79 -10.55 -6.89
CA GLU A 427 16.69 -9.61 -6.22
C GLU A 427 17.16 -10.16 -4.88
N LEU A 428 16.33 -10.98 -4.23
CA LEU A 428 16.63 -11.64 -2.97
C LEU A 428 17.42 -12.93 -3.19
N THR A 429 17.15 -13.72 -4.23
CA THR A 429 17.94 -14.92 -4.52
C THR A 429 19.43 -14.62 -4.66
N GLU A 430 19.79 -13.53 -5.35
CA GLU A 430 21.18 -13.08 -5.47
C GLU A 430 21.77 -12.57 -4.14
N ALA A 431 20.95 -11.93 -3.30
CA ALA A 431 21.36 -11.49 -1.98
C ALA A 431 21.58 -12.70 -1.04
N PHE A 432 20.75 -13.73 -1.16
CA PHE A 432 20.84 -14.99 -0.44
C PHE A 432 21.91 -15.93 -0.97
N GLN A 433 22.50 -15.67 -2.13
CA GLN A 433 23.54 -16.55 -2.67
C GLN A 433 24.67 -16.79 -1.67
N ALA A 434 25.07 -15.76 -0.89
CA ALA A 434 26.12 -15.94 0.12
C ALA A 434 25.66 -16.65 1.41
N THR A 435 24.35 -16.84 1.63
CA THR A 435 23.82 -17.73 2.67
C THR A 435 23.56 -19.14 2.13
N LEU A 436 23.20 -19.27 0.85
CA LEU A 436 23.11 -20.54 0.13
C LEU A 436 24.48 -21.20 -0.06
N GLU A 437 25.57 -20.41 -0.13
CA GLU A 437 26.95 -20.91 -0.09
C GLU A 437 27.27 -21.82 1.12
N GLU A 438 26.54 -21.67 2.24
CA GLU A 438 26.68 -22.58 3.40
C GLU A 438 25.94 -23.90 3.16
N LEU A 439 24.85 -23.91 2.36
CA LEU A 439 24.16 -25.12 1.93
C LEU A 439 25.00 -25.93 0.95
N GLU A 440 25.62 -25.28 -0.03
CA GLU A 440 26.51 -25.93 -1.00
C GLU A 440 27.71 -26.61 -0.32
N ALA A 441 28.12 -26.11 0.84
CA ALA A 441 29.24 -26.65 1.60
C ALA A 441 28.83 -27.70 2.65
N ALA A 442 27.54 -28.00 2.78
CA ALA A 442 27.06 -29.01 3.71
C ALA A 442 27.27 -30.42 3.12
N ASP A 443 27.72 -31.34 3.96
CA ASP A 443 27.84 -32.76 3.60
C ASP A 443 26.46 -33.45 3.56
N LEU A 444 25.49 -32.89 4.29
CA LEU A 444 24.11 -33.38 4.37
C LEU A 444 23.11 -32.23 4.42
N LEU A 445 22.10 -32.28 3.56
CA LEU A 445 20.92 -31.43 3.65
C LEU A 445 19.79 -32.18 4.36
N LEU A 446 19.28 -31.60 5.44
CA LEU A 446 18.16 -32.11 6.22
C LEU A 446 16.92 -31.28 5.90
N HIS A 447 16.05 -31.81 5.05
CA HIS A 447 14.81 -31.14 4.67
C HIS A 447 13.73 -31.33 5.74
N VAL A 448 13.38 -30.25 6.43
CA VAL A 448 12.32 -30.19 7.44
C VAL A 448 11.04 -29.65 6.80
N ALA A 449 9.95 -30.42 6.89
CA ALA A 449 8.63 -30.04 6.39
C ALA A 449 7.58 -30.14 7.51
N ASP A 450 6.62 -29.22 7.50
CA ASP A 450 5.50 -29.23 8.44
C ASP A 450 4.38 -30.15 7.94
N ALA A 451 4.22 -31.30 8.58
CA ALA A 451 3.20 -32.30 8.24
C ALA A 451 1.76 -31.84 8.54
N SER A 452 1.57 -30.77 9.31
CA SER A 452 0.23 -30.21 9.58
C SER A 452 -0.25 -29.25 8.49
N HIS A 453 0.65 -28.78 7.62
CA HIS A 453 0.31 -27.80 6.59
C HIS A 453 -0.40 -28.47 5.40
N PRO A 454 -1.59 -27.98 4.97
CA PRO A 454 -2.37 -28.61 3.89
C PRO A 454 -1.68 -28.58 2.51
N GLU A 455 -0.62 -27.78 2.37
CA GLU A 455 0.19 -27.65 1.15
C GLU A 455 1.63 -28.16 1.32
N PHE A 456 1.89 -29.05 2.28
CA PHE A 456 3.26 -29.52 2.57
C PHE A 456 3.96 -30.09 1.32
N ASP A 457 3.27 -30.86 0.46
CA ASP A 457 3.83 -31.39 -0.79
C ASP A 457 4.32 -30.27 -1.73
N ARG A 458 3.56 -29.17 -1.82
CA ARG A 458 3.95 -28.01 -2.63
C ARG A 458 5.11 -27.25 -2.01
N GLN A 459 5.16 -27.16 -0.69
CA GLN A 459 6.28 -26.52 0.00
C GLN A 459 7.58 -27.32 -0.20
N ILE A 460 7.50 -28.65 -0.14
CA ILE A 460 8.64 -29.53 -0.44
C ILE A 460 9.10 -29.30 -1.88
N ALA A 461 8.17 -29.39 -2.85
CA ALA A 461 8.50 -29.16 -4.26
C ALA A 461 9.07 -27.75 -4.53
N ALA A 462 8.61 -26.72 -3.80
CA ALA A 462 9.14 -25.37 -3.91
C ALA A 462 10.57 -25.25 -3.38
N VAL A 463 10.89 -25.95 -2.29
CA VAL A 463 12.26 -26.00 -1.75
C VAL A 463 13.16 -26.79 -2.70
N ASP A 464 12.71 -27.94 -3.19
CA ASP A 464 13.46 -28.78 -4.12
C ASP A 464 13.75 -28.09 -5.46
N GLY A 465 12.91 -27.15 -5.90
CA GLY A 465 13.16 -26.34 -7.09
C GLY A 465 14.19 -25.22 -6.88
N ILE A 466 14.57 -24.93 -5.64
CA ILE A 466 15.56 -23.89 -5.27
C ILE A 466 16.92 -24.50 -4.95
N LEU A 467 16.93 -25.70 -4.35
CA LEU A 467 18.13 -26.52 -4.10
C LEU A 467 18.69 -27.06 -5.42
#